data_AF-A0A453DZU8-F1
#
_entry.id   AF-A0A453DZU8-F1
#
_cell.length_a   1.000
_cell.length_b   1.000
_cell.length_c   1.000
_cell.angle_alpha   90.00
_cell.angle_beta   90.00
_cell.angle_gamma   90.00
#
_symmetry.space_group_name_H-M   'P 1'
#
loop_
_entity.id
_entity.type
_entity.pdbx_description
1 polymer ?
#
loop_
_entity_poly.entity_id
_entity_poly.type
_entity_poly.pdbx_seq_one_letter_code
_entity_poly.pdbx_strand_id
1 'polypeptide(L)'
;QEEGANITVNCVHPGLIMTNLMRHSFALMKAIQVVTYLFWKNVPQGAATTCYVGLNPQLKGVTGKYFADCNEEKTSKHAKSDVLAKQLWEFSEELIRSAK
;
A
#
# COMPACT_ATOMS: atom_id res chain seq x y z
N GLN A 1 -18.22 7.34 -20.13
CA GLN A 1 -16.97 7.91 -19.61
C GLN A 1 -17.35 8.58 -18.32
N GLU A 2 -17.01 7.98 -17.18
CA GLU A 2 -17.14 8.67 -15.89
C GLU A 2 -16.20 9.88 -15.91
N GLU A 3 -16.66 11.02 -15.37
CA GLU A 3 -16.04 12.34 -15.49
C GLU A 3 -14.52 12.27 -15.27
N GLY A 4 -13.75 12.53 -16.33
CA GLY A 4 -12.31 12.27 -16.38
C GLY A 4 -11.52 13.24 -15.53
N ALA A 5 -11.47 13.00 -14.22
CA ALA A 5 -10.54 13.69 -13.34
C ALA A 5 -9.10 13.34 -13.76
N ASN A 6 -8.26 14.36 -13.95
CA ASN A 6 -6.84 14.19 -14.28
C ASN A 6 -6.06 13.74 -13.03
N ILE A 7 -6.36 12.54 -12.53
CA ILE A 7 -5.84 11.95 -11.31
C ILE A 7 -5.29 10.56 -11.62
N THR A 8 -4.12 10.26 -11.04
CA THR A 8 -3.53 8.92 -11.03
C THR A 8 -3.68 8.31 -9.64
N VAL A 9 -4.00 7.03 -9.56
CA VAL A 9 -4.14 6.30 -8.29
C VAL A 9 -3.25 5.07 -8.33
N ASN A 10 -2.33 4.94 -7.39
CA ASN A 10 -1.42 3.80 -7.29
C ASN A 10 -1.28 3.36 -5.83
N CYS A 11 -0.91 2.10 -5.64
CA CYS A 11 -0.63 1.51 -4.33
C CYS A 11 0.87 1.37 -4.12
N VAL A 12 1.32 1.51 -2.87
CA VAL A 12 2.73 1.37 -2.50
C VAL A 12 2.89 0.44 -1.30
N HIS A 13 3.99 -0.31 -1.30
CA HIS A 13 4.44 -1.07 -0.15
C HIS A 13 5.77 -0.50 0.34
N PRO A 14 5.82 0.05 1.56
CA PRO A 14 7.00 0.75 2.05
C PRO A 14 8.11 -0.22 2.48
N GLY A 15 7.82 -1.52 2.56
CA GLY A 15 8.73 -2.55 3.08
C GLY A 15 8.56 -2.73 4.59
N LEU A 16 9.45 -3.51 5.19
CA LEU A 16 9.44 -3.78 6.62
C LEU A 16 10.19 -2.67 7.37
N ILE A 17 9.46 -1.78 8.05
CA ILE A 17 10.04 -0.61 8.73
C ILE A 17 9.64 -0.62 10.20
N MET A 18 10.60 -0.27 11.08
CA MET A 18 10.34 -0.21 12.51
C MET A 18 9.55 1.05 12.85
N THR A 19 8.23 0.88 12.93
CA THR A 19 7.29 1.91 13.33
C THR A 19 6.51 1.45 14.57
N ASN A 20 5.74 2.37 15.15
CA ASN A 20 4.90 2.09 16.31
C ASN A 20 3.64 1.27 15.99
N LEU A 21 3.48 0.75 14.76
CA LEU A 21 2.30 -0.02 14.35
C LEU A 21 2.06 -1.23 15.26
N MET A 22 3.13 -1.89 15.69
CA MET A 22 3.08 -3.12 16.47
C MET A 22 3.50 -2.92 17.94
N ARG A 23 3.37 -1.69 18.45
CA ARG A 23 3.79 -1.29 19.81
C ARG A 23 3.15 -2.09 20.96
N HIS A 24 1.97 -2.66 20.73
CA HIS A 24 1.24 -3.46 21.73
C HIS A 24 1.48 -4.98 21.60
N SER A 25 2.34 -5.41 20.68
CA SER A 25 2.63 -6.83 20.41
C SER A 25 4.14 -7.11 20.51
N PHE A 26 4.77 -6.58 21.56
CA PHE A 26 6.23 -6.50 21.68
C PHE A 26 6.96 -7.85 21.57
N ALA A 27 6.46 -8.89 22.26
CA ALA A 27 7.08 -10.22 22.23
C ALA A 27 7.05 -10.85 20.83
N LEU A 28 5.90 -10.76 20.14
CA LEU A 28 5.74 -11.23 18.77
C LEU A 28 6.63 -10.44 17.81
N MET A 29 6.71 -9.12 17.98
CA MET A 29 7.57 -8.28 17.15
C MET A 29 9.05 -8.56 17.33
N LYS A 30 9.50 -8.88 18.54
CA LYS A 30 10.88 -9.29 18.77
C LYS A 30 11.21 -10.59 18.05
N ALA A 31 10.31 -11.58 18.08
CA ALA A 31 10.48 -12.82 17.34
C ALA A 31 10.52 -12.58 15.81
N ILE A 32 9.57 -11.81 15.29
CA ILE A 32 9.53 -11.43 13.86
C ILE A 32 10.81 -10.68 13.48
N GLN A 33 11.26 -9.73 14.30
CA GLN A 33 12.44 -8.92 14.05
C GLN A 33 13.71 -9.79 13.93
N VAL A 34 13.90 -10.77 14.83
CA VAL A 34 15.05 -11.68 14.76
C VAL A 34 15.04 -12.50 13.48
N VAL A 35 13.88 -13.00 13.07
CA VAL A 35 13.77 -13.84 11.84
C VAL A 35 13.89 -13.01 10.57
N THR A 36 13.46 -11.75 10.59
CA THR A 36 13.36 -10.90 9.40
C THR A 36 14.42 -9.80 9.33
N TYR A 37 15.40 -9.77 10.25
CA TYR A 37 16.30 -8.63 10.46
C TYR A 37 16.97 -8.09 9.19
N LEU A 38 17.33 -8.98 8.25
CA LEU A 38 17.96 -8.62 6.97
C LEU A 38 17.06 -7.82 6.02
N PHE A 39 15.74 -7.88 6.22
CA PHE A 39 14.74 -7.20 5.38
C PHE A 39 14.29 -5.85 5.95
N TRP A 40 14.81 -5.46 7.11
CA TRP A 40 14.40 -4.21 7.75
C TRP A 40 15.00 -3.00 7.04
N LYS A 41 14.13 -2.05 6.78
CA LYS A 41 14.46 -0.76 6.18
C LYS A 41 14.49 0.31 7.26
N ASN A 42 15.37 1.29 7.06
CA ASN A 42 15.30 2.54 7.80
C ASN A 42 14.19 3.45 7.24
N VAL A 43 13.89 4.54 7.94
CA VAL A 43 12.81 5.47 7.56
C VAL A 43 12.98 6.03 6.13
N PRO A 44 14.16 6.54 5.73
CA PRO A 44 14.37 6.99 4.34
C PRO A 44 14.10 5.92 3.29
N GLN A 45 14.61 4.70 3.47
CA GLN A 45 14.37 3.58 2.55
C GLN A 45 12.88 3.22 2.49
N GLY A 46 12.19 3.30 3.63
CA GLY A 46 10.77 3.05 3.73
C GLY A 46 9.89 4.07 3.00
N ALA A 47 10.26 5.34 3.09
CA ALA A 47 9.56 6.43 2.41
C ALA A 47 9.85 6.49 0.91
N ALA A 48 10.98 5.92 0.46
CA ALA A 48 11.48 6.03 -0.91
C ALA A 48 10.44 5.66 -1.97
N THR A 49 9.73 4.52 -1.80
CA THR A 49 8.72 4.08 -2.78
C THR A 49 7.56 5.07 -2.89
N THR A 50 7.07 5.59 -1.75
CA THR A 50 6.00 6.60 -1.74
C THR A 50 6.45 7.89 -2.44
N CYS A 51 7.65 8.38 -2.12
CA CYS A 51 8.21 9.57 -2.76
C CYS A 51 8.43 9.35 -4.27
N TYR A 52 8.97 8.20 -4.67
CA TYR A 52 9.16 7.83 -6.07
C TYR A 52 7.84 7.83 -6.84
N VAL A 53 6.81 7.15 -6.31
CA VAL A 53 5.49 7.07 -6.97
C VAL A 53 4.78 8.42 -7.02
N GLY A 54 4.88 9.22 -5.96
CA GLY A 54 4.20 10.51 -5.89
C GLY A 54 4.89 11.64 -6.67
N LEU A 55 6.21 11.56 -6.89
CA LEU A 55 7.00 12.72 -7.35
C LEU A 55 7.82 12.47 -8.62
N ASN A 56 8.07 11.23 -9.03
CA ASN A 56 8.91 10.97 -10.19
C ASN A 56 8.17 11.31 -11.51
N PRO A 57 8.69 12.26 -12.34
CA PRO A 57 8.07 12.62 -13.61
C PRO A 57 7.87 11.45 -14.59
N GLN A 58 8.69 10.40 -14.49
CA GLN A 58 8.57 9.20 -15.32
C GLN A 58 7.27 8.43 -15.08
N LEU A 59 6.61 8.64 -13.93
CA LEU A 59 5.34 8.00 -13.59
C LEU A 59 4.12 8.86 -13.94
N LYS A 60 4.32 9.98 -14.65
CA LYS A 60 3.20 10.80 -15.11
C LYS A 60 2.25 9.96 -15.97
N GLY A 61 0.97 9.92 -15.58
CA GLY A 61 -0.06 9.14 -16.26
C GLY A 61 -0.09 7.65 -15.90
N VAL A 62 0.84 7.16 -15.07
CA VAL A 62 0.81 5.79 -14.57
C VAL A 62 -0.24 5.68 -13.47
N THR A 63 -1.21 4.78 -13.63
CA THR A 63 -2.33 4.57 -12.71
C THR A 63 -2.67 3.08 -12.59
N GLY A 64 -3.31 2.69 -11.49
CA GLY A 64 -3.75 1.31 -11.22
C GLY A 64 -2.60 0.34 -10.94
N LYS A 65 -1.43 0.84 -10.56
CA LYS A 65 -0.23 0.02 -10.32
C LYS A 65 0.06 -0.17 -8.84
N TYR A 66 0.83 -1.20 -8.54
CA TYR A 66 1.35 -1.50 -7.21
C TYR A 66 2.87 -1.45 -7.24
N PHE A 67 3.47 -0.73 -6.30
CA PHE A 67 4.92 -0.57 -6.25
C PHE A 67 5.50 -1.05 -4.93
N ALA A 68 6.67 -1.68 -5.00
CA ALA A 68 7.53 -1.92 -3.85
C ALA A 68 8.98 -1.68 -4.26
N ASP A 69 9.81 -1.19 -3.34
CA ASP A 69 11.23 -0.94 -3.63
C ASP A 69 11.48 -0.08 -4.88
N CYS A 70 10.65 0.94 -5.09
CA CYS A 70 10.66 1.83 -6.27
C CYS A 70 10.48 1.10 -7.62
N ASN A 71 9.93 -0.10 -7.64
CA ASN A 71 9.64 -0.89 -8.85
C ASN A 71 8.16 -1.25 -8.92
N GLU A 72 7.60 -1.38 -10.14
CA GLU A 72 6.26 -1.96 -10.33
C GLU A 72 6.32 -3.44 -9.97
N GLU A 73 5.41 -3.90 -9.12
CA GLU A 73 5.41 -5.24 -8.56
C GLU A 73 4.08 -5.97 -8.77
N LYS A 74 4.13 -7.30 -8.69
CA LYS A 74 2.94 -8.14 -8.88
C LYS A 74 2.09 -8.18 -7.62
N THR A 75 0.79 -7.94 -7.80
CA THR A 75 -0.22 -8.11 -6.74
C THR A 75 -0.70 -9.56 -6.63
N SER A 76 -1.33 -9.88 -5.49
CA SER A 76 -1.99 -11.16 -5.26
C SER A 76 -3.18 -11.37 -6.23
N LYS A 77 -3.66 -12.62 -6.35
CA LYS A 77 -4.84 -12.93 -7.18
C LYS A 77 -6.09 -12.17 -6.73
N HIS A 78 -6.30 -12.06 -5.42
CA HIS A 78 -7.45 -11.36 -4.85
C HIS A 78 -7.43 -9.86 -5.18
N ALA A 79 -6.25 -9.24 -5.13
CA ALA A 79 -6.08 -7.83 -5.45
C ALA A 79 -6.33 -7.48 -6.94
N LYS A 80 -6.47 -8.49 -7.81
CA LYS A 80 -6.80 -8.32 -9.24
C LYS A 80 -8.27 -8.63 -9.55
N SER A 81 -9.09 -8.89 -8.53
CA SER A 81 -10.50 -9.21 -8.73
C SER A 81 -11.36 -7.95 -8.67
N ASP A 82 -11.84 -7.51 -9.83
CA ASP A 82 -12.76 -6.37 -9.93
C ASP A 82 -14.08 -6.63 -9.20
N VAL A 83 -14.50 -7.90 -9.16
CA VAL A 83 -15.68 -8.34 -8.40
C VAL A 83 -15.50 -8.08 -6.90
N LEU A 84 -14.38 -8.52 -6.33
CA LEU A 84 -14.10 -8.29 -4.90
C LEU A 84 -13.89 -6.80 -4.60
N ALA A 85 -13.22 -6.07 -5.50
CA ALA A 85 -13.03 -4.63 -5.34
C ALA A 85 -14.36 -3.88 -5.28
N LYS A 86 -15.30 -4.19 -6.19
CA LYS A 86 -16.64 -3.60 -6.20
C LYS A 86 -17.44 -3.95 -4.95
N GLN A 87 -17.45 -5.23 -4.55
CA GLN A 87 -18.13 -5.67 -3.33
C GLN A 87 -17.59 -4.97 -2.08
N LEU A 88 -16.26 -4.82 -1.97
CA LEU A 88 -15.63 -4.13 -0.84
C LEU A 88 -16.00 -2.65 -0.82
N TRP A 89 -16.06 -2.00 -1.97
CA TRP A 89 -16.47 -0.59 -2.07
C TRP A 89 -17.91 -0.39 -1.58
N GLU A 90 -18.85 -1.14 -2.15
CA GLU A 90 -20.28 -1.06 -1.79
C GLU A 90 -20.51 -1.35 -0.31
N PHE A 91 -19.88 -2.41 0.22
CA PHE A 91 -19.94 -2.73 1.64
C PHE A 91 -19.39 -1.60 2.52
N SER A 92 -18.27 -0.99 2.11
CA SER A 92 -17.64 0.09 2.87
C SER A 92 -18.52 1.36 2.89
N GLU A 93 -19.15 1.70 1.77
CA GLU A 93 -20.12 2.81 1.70
C GLU A 93 -21.35 2.57 2.59
N GLU A 94 -21.89 1.35 2.60
CA GLU A 94 -23.01 0.97 3.46
C GLU A 94 -22.62 1.04 4.96
N LEU A 95 -21.45 0.52 5.32
CA LEU A 95 -20.93 0.57 6.68
C LEU A 95 -20.80 2.01 7.18
N ILE A 96 -20.25 2.91 6.36
CA ILE A 96 -20.11 4.33 6.69
C ILE A 96 -21.49 5.00 6.84
N ARG A 97 -22.47 4.62 6.01
CA ARG A 97 -23.83 5.19 6.06
C ARG A 97 -24.60 4.74 7.30
N SER A 98 -24.43 3.49 7.72
CA SER A 98 -25.12 2.89 8.87
C SER A 98 -24.47 3.23 10.22
N ALA A 99 -23.23 3.73 10.23
CA ALA A 99 -22.56 4.21 11.43
C ALA A 99 -23.00 5.64 11.87
N LYS A 100 -23.95 6.25 11.16
CA LYS A 100 -24.60 7.52 11.53
C LYS A 100 -25.93 7.26 12.21
#